data_AF-A0A3C1G738-F1
#
_entry.id   AF-A0A3C1G738-F1
#
_cell.length_a   1.000
_cell.length_b   1.000
_cell.length_c   1.000
_cell.angle_alpha   90.00
_cell.angle_beta   90.00
_cell.angle_gamma   90.00
#
_symmetry.space_group_name_H-M   'P 1'
#
loop_
_entity.id
_entity.type
_entity.pdbx_description
1 polymer ?
#
loop_
_entity_poly.entity_id
_entity_poly.type
_entity_poly.pdbx_seq_one_letter_code
_entity_poly.pdbx_strand_id
1 'polypeptide(L)' 'VLGTINPVADLVREAHAAGALVLVDGAQAAPHLALDMVALGADFYAFSGHKL' A
#
# COMPACT_ATOMS: atom_id res chain seq x y z
N VAL A 1 12.79 -1.27 -10.68
CA VAL A 1 11.40 -0.80 -10.51
C VAL A 1 11.23 0.51 -11.26
N LEU A 2 10.07 0.76 -11.86
CA LEU A 2 9.80 1.94 -12.71
C LEU A 2 9.71 3.27 -11.93
N GLY A 3 9.65 3.23 -10.60
CA GLY A 3 9.58 4.43 -9.74
C GLY A 3 8.17 5.05 -9.66
N THR A 4 7.16 4.41 -10.23
CA THR A 4 5.78 4.88 -10.20
C THR A 4 5.20 4.86 -8.79
N ILE A 5 4.50 5.93 -8.41
CA ILE A 5 3.66 5.97 -7.21
C ILE A 5 2.24 5.66 -7.61
N ASN A 6 1.70 4.56 -7.07
CA ASN A 6 0.35 4.11 -7.36
C ASN A 6 -0.66 4.90 -6.51
N PRO A 7 -1.88 5.20 -7.02
CA PRO A 7 -2.95 5.80 -6.24
C PRO A 7 -3.62 4.75 -5.33
N VAL A 8 -2.87 4.26 -4.33
CA VAL A 8 -3.26 3.08 -3.53
C VAL A 8 -4.60 3.27 -2.81
N ALA A 9 -4.86 4.45 -2.24
CA ALA A 9 -6.11 4.72 -1.52
C ALA A 9 -7.36 4.58 -2.42
N ASP A 10 -7.28 5.04 -3.67
CA ASP A 10 -8.38 4.88 -4.63
C ASP A 10 -8.59 3.43 -5.01
N LEU A 11 -7.50 2.69 -5.25
CA LEU A 11 -7.55 1.26 -5.56
C LEU A 11 -8.14 0.44 -4.41
N VAL A 12 -7.77 0.78 -3.16
CA VAL A 12 -8.31 0.15 -1.96
C VAL A 12 -9.82 0.39 -1.87
N ARG A 13 -10.27 1.64 -2.05
CA ARG A 13 -11.69 2.01 -2.03
C ARG A 13 -12.50 1.23 -3.08
N GLU A 14 -11.98 1.09 -4.29
CA GLU A 14 -12.63 0.33 -5.36
C GLU A 14 -12.68 -1.18 -5.06
N ALA A 15 -11.60 -1.74 -4.51
CA ALA A 15 -11.57 -3.14 -4.10
C ALA A 15 -12.56 -3.43 -2.97
N HIS A 16 -12.63 -2.55 -1.96
CA HIS A 16 -13.60 -2.65 -0.87
C HIS A 16 -15.05 -2.52 -1.37
N ALA A 17 -15.32 -1.66 -2.35
CA ALA A 17 -16.64 -1.56 -2.98
C ALA A 17 -17.07 -2.86 -3.69
N ALA A 18 -16.10 -3.66 -4.14
CA ALA A 18 -16.33 -4.99 -4.69
C ALA A 18 -16.37 -6.11 -3.62
N GLY A 19 -16.25 -5.78 -2.32
CA GLY A 19 -16.22 -6.74 -1.22
C GLY A 19 -14.90 -7.52 -1.11
N ALA A 20 -13.82 -7.05 -1.72
CA ALA A 20 -12.51 -7.68 -1.68
C ALA A 20 -11.68 -7.18 -0.48
N LEU A 21 -10.76 -8.03 -0.01
CA LEU A 21 -9.69 -7.62 0.93
C LEU A 21 -8.47 -7.13 0.15
N VAL A 22 -7.70 -6.22 0.75
CA VAL A 22 -6.53 -5.60 0.12
C VAL A 22 -5.28 -5.77 0.98
N LEU A 23 -4.27 -6.40 0.37
CA LEU A 23 -2.90 -6.43 0.87
C LEU A 23 -2.04 -5.51 -0.02
N VAL A 24 -1.39 -4.52 0.58
CA VAL A 24 -0.41 -3.67 -0.10
C VAL A 24 1.00 -4.18 0.17
N ASP A 25 1.75 -4.49 -0.89
CA ASP A 25 3.20 -4.70 -0.81
C ASP A 25 3.92 -3.35 -0.95
N GLY A 26 4.44 -2.90 0.18
CA GLY A 26 5.16 -1.66 0.37
C GLY A 26 6.68 -1.80 0.42
N ALA A 27 7.27 -2.91 -0.03
CA ALA A 27 8.71 -3.18 0.13
C ALA A 27 9.64 -2.11 -0.50
N GLN A 28 9.13 -1.25 -1.37
CA GLN A 28 9.88 -0.10 -1.91
C GLN A 28 9.43 1.24 -1.33
N ALA A 29 8.21 1.33 -0.80
CA ALA A 29 7.68 2.56 -0.23
C ALA A 29 8.13 2.75 1.22
N ALA A 30 8.16 1.67 2.02
CA ALA A 30 8.48 1.72 3.45
C ALA A 30 9.78 2.46 3.83
N PRO A 31 10.92 2.28 3.11
CA PRO A 31 12.15 3.00 3.46
C PRO A 31 12.24 4.42 2.86
N HIS A 32 11.30 4.83 2.02
CA HIS A 32 11.44 6.05 1.20
C HIS A 32 10.30 7.06 1.38
N LEU A 33 9.14 6.62 1.85
CA LEU A 33 7.94 7.44 1.99
C LEU A 33 7.46 7.43 3.43
N ALA A 34 6.99 8.58 3.91
CA ALA A 34 6.16 8.63 5.10
C ALA A 34 4.79 8.04 4.74
N LEU A 35 4.40 6.97 5.43
CA LEU A 35 3.18 6.24 5.13
C LEU A 35 2.13 6.49 6.21
N ASP A 36 0.93 6.87 5.79
CA ASP A 36 -0.25 6.94 6.63
C ASP A 36 -1.11 5.71 6.37
N MET A 37 -1.05 4.73 7.30
CA MET A 37 -1.80 3.47 7.17
C MET A 37 -3.31 3.68 7.25
N VAL A 38 -3.77 4.66 8.02
CA VAL A 38 -5.20 4.94 8.18
C VAL A 38 -5.75 5.54 6.89
N ALA A 39 -5.03 6.50 6.31
CA ALA A 39 -5.42 7.10 5.03
C ALA A 39 -5.30 6.12 3.86
N LEU A 40 -4.38 5.15 3.91
CA LEU A 40 -4.24 4.13 2.88
C LEU A 40 -5.45 3.18 2.83
N GLY A 41 -6.04 2.88 3.99
CA GLY A 41 -7.23 2.05 4.14
C GLY A 41 -7.05 0.56 3.85
N ALA A 42 -5.83 0.09 3.56
CA ALA A 42 -5.58 -1.32 3.25
C ALA A 42 -5.80 -2.22 4.48
N ASP A 43 -6.29 -3.43 4.26
CA ASP A 43 -6.50 -4.41 5.33
C ASP A 43 -5.17 -4.95 5.88
N PHE A 44 -4.18 -5.08 4.99
CA PHE A 44 -2.84 -5.54 5.33
C PHE A 44 -1.77 -4.74 4.59
N TYR A 45 -0.62 -4.56 5.25
CA TYR A 45 0.55 -3.94 4.67
C TYR A 45 1.79 -4.80 4.92
N ALA A 46 2.50 -5.18 3.87
CA ALA A 46 3.71 -5.98 3.94
C ALA A 46 4.91 -5.19 3.41
N PHE A 47 6.10 -5.43 3.96
CA PHE A 47 7.35 -4.86 3.44
C PHE A 47 8.54 -5.75 3.82
N SER A 48 9.66 -5.57 3.12
CA SER A 48 10.89 -6.31 3.41
C SER A 48 11.73 -5.59 4.47
N GLY A 49 11.91 -6.19 5.64
CA GLY A 49 12.69 -5.60 6.74
C GLY A 49 14.18 -5.38 6.43
N HIS A 50 14.78 -6.17 5.54
CA HIS A 50 16.19 -5.98 5.13
C HIS A 50 16.41 -4.78 4.18
N LYS A 51 15.36 -4.03 3.86
CA LYS A 51 15.41 -2.81 3.04
C LYS A 51 15.23 -1.53 3.86
N LEU A 52 15.06 -1.65 5.18
CA LEU A 52 15.00 -0.52 6.11
C LEU A 52 16.39 0.10 6.30
#